data_AF-A0A8D0HGK9-F1
#
_entry.id   AF-A0A8D0HGK9-F1
#
_cell.length_a   1.000
_cell.length_b   1.000
_cell.length_c   1.000
_cell.angle_alpha   90.00
_cell.angle_beta   90.00
_cell.angle_gamma   90.00
#
_symmetry.space_group_name_H-M   'P 1'
#
loop_
_entity.id
_entity.type
_entity.pdbx_description
1 polymer ?
#
loop_
_entity_poly.entity_id
_entity_poly.type
_entity_poly.pdbx_seq_one_letter_code
_entity_poly.pdbx_strand_id
1 'polypeptide(L)'
;SAPCGRAPCRTSWPPTGAPPPISPRAVLGVLELWLQEHPDDFREPPWHPSLQRVLGYLGQAAPGSQAWGRAEGLLRAFLEVEEEQHTQQGGLGARTPRREHAVRTTPPLCPQELFVAVRPFHCLGCVWSQRDKKENKQAAPSVRATVAQFNAVTSCSIASVLGNLTLRAPQRARLLETWVAIAQRCRSLRNFSSLRAVLSALQSNPIYRLKRTWAAVNR
;
A
#
# COMPACT_ATOMS: atom_id res chain seq x y z
N SER A 1 20.30 -29.31 -28.81
CA SER A 1 19.55 -28.31 -28.03
C SER A 1 18.59 -29.03 -27.10
N ALA A 2 18.89 -29.04 -25.81
CA ALA A 2 18.16 -29.80 -24.79
C ALA A 2 16.85 -29.10 -24.38
N PRO A 3 15.76 -29.83 -24.09
CA PRO A 3 14.59 -29.26 -23.43
C PRO A 3 14.80 -29.23 -21.90
N CYS A 4 14.66 -28.04 -21.31
CA CYS A 4 14.68 -27.84 -19.86
C CYS A 4 13.50 -28.57 -19.20
N GLY A 5 13.79 -29.68 -18.53
CA GLY A 5 12.84 -30.36 -17.64
C GLY A 5 12.58 -29.53 -16.39
N ARG A 6 11.30 -29.25 -16.11
CA ARG A 6 10.86 -28.77 -14.80
C ARG A 6 11.01 -29.92 -13.81
N ALA A 7 11.92 -29.79 -12.86
CA ALA A 7 11.96 -30.66 -11.69
C ALA A 7 10.72 -30.40 -10.82
N PRO A 8 9.93 -31.41 -10.44
CA PRO A 8 8.95 -31.26 -9.38
C PRO A 8 9.69 -31.18 -8.05
N CYS A 9 9.45 -30.12 -7.28
CA CYS A 9 9.91 -29.98 -5.91
C CYS A 9 9.30 -31.11 -5.06
N ARG A 10 10.00 -32.22 -4.91
CA ARG A 10 9.68 -33.24 -3.91
C ARG A 10 10.09 -32.70 -2.54
N THR A 11 9.20 -31.99 -1.87
CA THR A 11 9.22 -31.92 -0.41
C THR A 11 8.80 -33.30 0.10
N SER A 12 9.77 -34.17 0.36
CA SER A 12 9.54 -35.39 1.12
C SER A 12 9.19 -35.00 2.55
N TRP A 13 7.90 -34.96 2.87
CA TRP A 13 7.43 -34.90 4.24
C TRP A 13 7.81 -36.21 4.93
N PRO A 14 8.36 -36.20 6.16
CA PRO A 14 8.58 -37.44 6.90
C PRO A 14 7.23 -38.10 7.20
N PRO A 15 7.14 -39.45 7.18
CA PRO A 15 5.89 -40.15 7.39
C PRO A 15 5.50 -40.09 8.88
N THR A 16 4.27 -39.64 9.13
CA THR A 16 3.44 -39.98 10.31
C THR A 16 4.11 -39.86 11.69
N GLY A 17 4.23 -38.62 12.15
CA GLY A 17 4.04 -38.27 13.56
C GLY A 17 3.13 -37.05 13.58
N ALA A 18 2.04 -37.08 14.34
CA ALA A 18 1.23 -35.87 14.55
C ALA A 18 2.19 -34.75 15.02
N PRO A 19 2.10 -33.53 14.48
CA PRO A 19 2.90 -32.43 14.99
C PRO A 19 2.68 -32.34 16.51
N PRO A 20 3.75 -32.12 17.31
CA PRO A 20 3.60 -32.04 18.75
C PRO A 20 2.52 -31.01 19.08
N PRO A 21 1.63 -31.29 20.04
CA PRO A 21 0.56 -30.36 20.39
C PRO A 21 1.19 -29.00 20.71
N ILE A 22 0.73 -27.97 20.01
CA ILE A 22 1.23 -26.61 20.23
C ILE A 22 0.95 -26.28 21.69
N SER A 23 2.00 -25.94 22.44
CA SER A 23 1.83 -25.63 23.86
C SER A 23 0.92 -24.39 24.00
N PRO A 24 0.01 -24.35 24.98
CA PRO A 24 -0.82 -23.16 25.21
C PRO A 24 0.02 -21.89 25.37
N ARG A 25 1.23 -21.99 25.96
CA ARG A 25 2.20 -20.90 26.04
C ARG A 25 2.70 -20.41 24.68
N ALA A 26 2.97 -21.32 23.74
CA ALA A 26 3.36 -20.92 22.39
C ALA A 26 2.21 -20.20 21.66
N VAL A 27 0.97 -20.66 21.84
CA VAL A 27 -0.22 -19.97 21.29
C VAL A 27 -0.36 -18.57 21.87
N LEU A 28 -0.22 -18.42 23.19
CA LEU A 28 -0.28 -17.13 23.86
C LEU A 28 0.79 -16.16 23.35
N GLY A 29 2.03 -16.64 23.19
CA GLY A 29 3.13 -15.81 22.66
C GLY A 29 2.91 -15.36 21.22
N VAL A 30 2.35 -16.23 20.36
CA VAL A 30 2.00 -15.87 18.99
C VAL A 30 0.86 -14.85 18.96
N LEU A 31 -0.18 -15.04 19.77
CA LEU A 31 -1.31 -14.11 19.85
C LEU A 31 -0.87 -12.74 20.37
N GLU A 32 0.00 -12.71 21.37
CA GLU A 32 0.57 -11.48 21.91
C GLU A 32 1.33 -10.68 20.85
N LEU A 33 2.24 -11.35 20.13
CA LEU A 33 3.01 -10.72 19.05
C LEU A 33 2.11 -10.27 17.90
N TRP A 34 1.09 -11.06 17.54
CA TRP A 34 0.17 -10.71 16.46
C TRP A 34 -0.68 -9.49 16.81
N LEU A 35 -1.24 -9.44 18.02
CA LEU A 35 -1.98 -8.28 18.53
C LEU A 35 -1.09 -7.02 18.61
N GLN A 36 0.21 -7.20 18.85
CA GLN A 36 1.15 -6.09 18.91
C GLN A 36 1.54 -5.56 17.53
N GLU A 37 1.96 -6.43 16.63
CA GLU A 37 2.60 -6.03 15.36
C GLU A 37 1.58 -5.83 14.22
N HIS A 38 0.41 -6.48 14.29
CA HIS A 38 -0.62 -6.38 13.25
C HIS A 38 -2.05 -6.19 13.81
N PRO A 39 -2.31 -5.12 14.57
CA PRO A 39 -3.63 -4.85 15.14
C PRO A 39 -4.73 -4.68 14.08
N ASP A 40 -4.37 -4.18 12.88
CA ASP A 40 -5.30 -3.99 11.76
C ASP A 40 -5.90 -5.29 11.22
N ASP A 41 -5.32 -6.46 11.51
CA ASP A 41 -5.88 -7.75 11.10
C ASP A 41 -7.16 -8.10 11.88
N PHE A 42 -7.32 -7.51 13.07
CA PHE A 42 -8.50 -7.69 13.91
C PHE A 42 -9.56 -6.60 13.68
N ARG A 43 -9.28 -5.63 12.80
CA ARG A 43 -10.16 -4.50 12.53
C ARG A 43 -11.23 -4.87 11.50
N GLU A 44 -12.23 -5.60 11.98
CA GLU A 44 -13.41 -6.03 11.21
C GLU A 44 -14.71 -5.36 11.71
N PRO A 45 -15.03 -4.14 11.27
CA PRO A 45 -16.28 -3.45 11.62
C PRO A 45 -17.54 -4.27 11.29
N PRO A 46 -18.65 -4.11 12.03
CA PRO A 46 -18.81 -3.26 13.21
C PRO A 46 -18.61 -3.96 14.57
N TRP A 47 -18.32 -5.26 14.61
CA TRP A 47 -18.25 -6.02 15.89
C TRP A 47 -16.89 -6.64 16.18
N HIS A 48 -15.94 -6.53 15.25
CA HIS A 48 -14.60 -7.11 15.36
C HIS A 48 -14.62 -8.59 15.82
N PRO A 49 -15.35 -9.49 15.12
CA PRO A 49 -15.65 -10.85 15.60
C PRO A 49 -14.39 -11.70 15.83
N SER A 50 -13.33 -11.49 15.06
CA SER A 50 -12.05 -12.16 15.28
C SER A 50 -11.38 -11.69 16.58
N LEU A 51 -11.45 -10.39 16.90
CA LEU A 51 -10.92 -9.85 18.15
C LEU A 51 -11.68 -10.36 19.37
N GLN A 52 -13.02 -10.44 19.26
CA GLN A 52 -13.86 -11.01 20.32
C GLN A 52 -13.58 -12.50 20.56
N ARG A 53 -13.35 -13.29 19.51
CA ARG A 53 -12.93 -14.70 19.65
C ARG A 53 -11.59 -14.83 20.35
N VAL A 54 -10.61 -13.97 20.01
CA VAL A 54 -9.31 -13.93 20.69
C VAL A 54 -9.48 -13.55 22.16
N LEU A 55 -10.30 -12.55 22.48
CA LEU A 55 -10.62 -12.17 23.86
C LEU A 55 -11.27 -13.32 24.65
N GLY A 56 -12.23 -14.03 24.05
CA GLY A 56 -12.88 -15.18 24.67
C GLY A 56 -11.91 -16.33 24.94
N TYR A 57 -10.98 -16.58 24.03
CA TYR A 57 -9.91 -17.57 24.23
C TYR A 57 -8.93 -17.13 25.31
N LEU A 58 -8.44 -15.89 25.26
CA LEU A 58 -7.49 -15.34 26.23
C LEU A 58 -8.10 -15.25 27.65
N GLY A 59 -9.40 -14.96 27.76
CA GLY A 59 -10.09 -14.96 29.05
C GLY A 59 -10.18 -16.35 29.68
N GLN A 60 -10.29 -17.40 28.88
CA GLN A 60 -10.30 -18.80 29.36
C GLN A 60 -8.89 -19.34 29.62
N ALA A 61 -7.92 -18.99 28.77
CA ALA A 61 -6.58 -19.57 28.79
C ALA A 61 -5.58 -18.79 29.68
N ALA A 62 -5.73 -17.46 29.77
CA ALA A 62 -4.80 -16.58 30.49
C ALA A 62 -5.47 -15.24 30.89
N PRO A 63 -6.46 -15.26 31.81
CA PRO A 63 -7.13 -14.05 32.26
C PRO A 63 -6.12 -13.08 32.91
N GLY A 64 -6.21 -11.79 32.56
CA GLY A 64 -5.30 -10.76 33.09
C GLY A 64 -3.88 -10.78 32.52
N SER A 65 -3.61 -11.58 31.48
CA SER A 65 -2.34 -11.51 30.75
C SER A 65 -2.18 -10.20 29.97
N GLN A 66 -0.93 -9.83 29.67
CA GLN A 66 -0.62 -8.64 28.84
C GLN A 66 -1.30 -8.72 27.46
N ALA A 67 -1.34 -9.91 26.85
CA ALA A 67 -2.07 -10.17 25.61
C ALA A 67 -3.56 -9.86 25.73
N TRP A 68 -4.20 -10.26 26.85
CA TRP A 68 -5.62 -10.02 27.10
C TRP A 68 -5.91 -8.52 27.25
N GLY A 69 -5.12 -7.81 28.07
CA GLY A 69 -5.29 -6.35 28.25
C GLY A 69 -5.04 -5.57 26.95
N ARG A 70 -4.11 -6.02 26.10
CA ARG A 70 -3.88 -5.44 24.77
C ARG A 70 -5.08 -5.67 23.84
N ALA A 71 -5.63 -6.88 23.82
CA ALA A 71 -6.80 -7.20 23.00
C ALA A 71 -8.04 -6.36 23.40
N GLU A 72 -8.26 -6.16 24.71
CA GLU A 72 -9.34 -5.29 25.20
C GLU A 72 -9.12 -3.83 24.81
N GLY A 73 -7.90 -3.33 24.97
CA GLY A 73 -7.53 -1.97 24.57
C GLY A 73 -7.75 -1.72 23.09
N LEU A 74 -7.40 -2.68 22.23
CA LEU A 74 -7.66 -2.61 20.79
C LEU A 74 -9.16 -2.58 20.47
N LEU A 75 -9.96 -3.43 21.11
CA LEU A 75 -11.40 -3.47 20.89
C LEU A 75 -12.05 -2.12 21.23
N ARG A 76 -11.65 -1.55 22.37
CA ARG A 76 -12.12 -0.23 22.80
C ARG A 76 -11.73 0.87 21.81
N ALA A 77 -10.46 0.91 21.42
CA ALA A 77 -9.97 1.90 20.46
C ALA A 77 -10.68 1.80 19.10
N PHE A 78 -11.02 0.59 18.64
CA PHE A 78 -11.75 0.43 17.39
C PHE A 78 -13.21 0.89 17.48
N LEU A 79 -13.91 0.57 18.57
CA LEU A 79 -15.29 1.01 18.80
C LEU A 79 -15.38 2.54 18.95
N GLU A 80 -14.45 3.17 19.65
CA GLU A 80 -14.39 4.64 19.80
C GLU A 80 -14.24 5.34 18.44
N VAL A 81 -13.37 4.82 17.56
CA VAL A 81 -13.18 5.37 16.20
C VAL A 81 -14.44 5.19 15.34
N GLU A 82 -15.24 4.16 15.57
CA GLU A 82 -16.51 3.95 14.86
C GLU A 82 -17.62 4.91 15.34
N GLU A 83 -17.71 5.16 16.65
CA GLU A 83 -18.66 6.15 17.20
C GLU A 83 -18.39 7.58 16.70
N GLU A 84 -17.13 7.97 16.60
CA GLU A 84 -16.73 9.28 16.05
C GLU A 84 -17.12 9.44 14.56
N GLN A 85 -16.95 8.38 13.76
CA GLN A 85 -17.33 8.38 12.35
C GLN A 85 -18.86 8.43 12.16
N HIS A 86 -19.61 7.79 13.04
CA HIS A 86 -21.08 7.78 13.01
C HIS A 86 -21.67 9.14 13.44
N THR A 87 -21.04 9.80 14.41
CA THR A 87 -21.45 11.13 14.90
C THR A 87 -21.24 12.22 13.84
N GLN A 88 -20.18 12.12 13.03
CA GLN A 88 -19.93 13.05 11.91
C GLN A 88 -20.89 12.86 10.72
N GLN A 89 -21.49 11.67 10.52
CA GLN A 89 -22.46 11.42 9.45
C GLN A 89 -23.91 11.76 9.84
N GLY A 90 -24.25 11.80 11.14
CA GLY A 90 -25.62 12.08 11.62
C GLY A 90 -26.02 13.56 11.63
N GLY A 91 -25.11 14.49 11.31
CA GLY A 91 -25.27 15.93 11.58
C GLY A 91 -25.33 16.86 10.38
N LEU A 92 -25.88 16.48 9.21
CA LEU A 92 -26.05 17.41 8.08
C LEU A 92 -27.35 17.17 7.31
N GLY A 93 -28.44 17.75 7.83
CA GLY A 93 -29.65 17.99 7.07
C GLY A 93 -29.42 19.04 5.98
N ALA A 94 -29.81 18.69 4.75
CA ALA A 94 -30.13 19.59 3.63
C ALA A 94 -29.08 20.66 3.24
N ARG A 95 -28.08 20.25 2.46
CA ARG A 95 -27.56 21.09 1.37
C ARG A 95 -27.30 20.22 0.15
N THR A 96 -27.99 20.56 -0.94
CA THR A 96 -27.86 19.92 -2.25
C THR A 96 -26.39 19.93 -2.70
N PRO A 97 -25.80 18.79 -3.09
CA PRO A 97 -24.51 18.81 -3.74
C PRO A 97 -24.76 19.14 -5.22
N ARG A 98 -24.45 20.39 -5.59
CA ARG A 98 -24.12 20.74 -6.96
C ARG A 98 -23.03 19.76 -7.40
N ARG A 99 -23.31 18.94 -8.42
CA ARG A 99 -22.36 17.98 -9.02
C ARG A 99 -21.16 18.73 -9.59
N GLU A 100 -20.20 19.06 -8.75
CA GLU A 100 -18.82 19.14 -9.15
C GLU A 100 -18.28 17.72 -9.07
N HIS A 101 -17.90 17.19 -10.23
CA HIS A 101 -17.11 15.98 -10.34
C HIS A 101 -15.74 16.26 -9.70
N ALA A 102 -15.70 16.22 -8.37
CA ALA A 102 -14.48 16.12 -7.61
C ALA A 102 -13.91 14.74 -7.95
N VAL A 103 -13.01 14.72 -8.93
CA VAL A 103 -11.99 13.69 -9.05
C VAL A 103 -11.50 13.44 -7.63
N ARG A 104 -11.72 12.22 -7.12
CA ARG A 104 -11.19 11.76 -5.83
C ARG A 104 -9.68 11.60 -5.97
N THR A 105 -8.98 12.71 -6.20
CA THR A 105 -7.56 12.87 -5.92
C THR A 105 -7.48 13.06 -4.42
N THR A 106 -7.39 11.95 -3.69
CA THR A 106 -6.67 11.98 -2.41
C THR A 106 -5.34 12.68 -2.69
N PRO A 107 -4.97 13.71 -1.91
CA PRO A 107 -3.71 14.41 -2.11
C PRO A 107 -2.55 13.40 -2.06
N PRO A 108 -1.44 13.64 -2.79
CA PRO A 108 -0.32 12.72 -2.75
C PRO A 108 0.28 12.79 -1.34
N LEU A 109 -0.16 11.87 -0.47
CA LEU A 109 0.57 11.52 0.74
C LEU A 109 2.02 11.30 0.36
N CYS A 110 2.93 11.70 1.25
CA CYS A 110 4.35 11.59 1.00
C CYS A 110 4.66 10.10 0.71
N PRO A 111 5.53 9.76 -0.27
CA PRO A 111 5.82 8.36 -0.63
C PRO A 111 6.18 7.49 0.58
N GLN A 112 6.86 8.10 1.55
CA GLN A 112 7.26 7.50 2.81
C GLN A 112 6.05 7.11 3.68
N GLU A 113 5.05 7.99 3.80
CA GLU A 113 3.83 7.71 4.58
C GLU A 113 3.02 6.58 3.96
N LEU A 114 2.90 6.58 2.62
CA LEU A 114 2.22 5.50 1.92
C LEU A 114 2.93 4.17 2.07
N PHE A 115 4.27 4.17 2.04
CA PHE A 115 5.06 2.95 2.22
C PHE A 115 4.90 2.37 3.63
N VAL A 116 4.92 3.21 4.66
CA VAL A 116 4.68 2.80 6.06
C VAL A 116 3.26 2.26 6.24
N ALA A 117 2.28 2.83 5.53
CA ALA A 117 0.90 2.37 5.56
C ALA A 117 0.64 1.09 4.73
N VAL A 118 1.65 0.51 4.06
CA VAL A 118 1.47 -0.74 3.33
C VAL A 118 1.28 -1.90 4.30
N ARG A 119 0.09 -2.50 4.29
CA ARG A 119 -0.15 -3.77 4.98
C ARG A 119 0.47 -4.93 4.18
N PRO A 120 1.44 -5.69 4.73
CA PRO A 120 2.18 -6.72 3.97
C PRO A 120 1.29 -7.78 3.30
N PHE A 121 0.17 -8.16 3.92
CA PHE A 121 -0.74 -9.15 3.35
C PHE A 121 -1.37 -8.71 2.02
N HIS A 122 -1.53 -7.39 1.79
CA HIS A 122 -1.99 -6.86 0.51
C HIS A 122 -0.99 -7.11 -0.63
N CYS A 123 0.29 -7.32 -0.32
CA CYS A 123 1.34 -7.62 -1.29
C CYS A 123 1.40 -9.10 -1.68
N LEU A 124 0.64 -9.98 -1.01
CA LEU A 124 0.60 -11.40 -1.35
C LEU A 124 0.12 -11.60 -2.79
N GLY A 125 0.81 -12.46 -3.54
CA GLY A 125 0.51 -12.70 -4.95
C GLY A 125 -0.93 -13.16 -5.17
N CYS A 126 -1.48 -13.97 -4.26
CA CYS A 126 -2.88 -14.41 -4.30
C CYS A 126 -3.89 -13.27 -4.08
N VAL A 127 -3.52 -12.20 -3.37
CA VAL A 127 -4.38 -11.02 -3.14
C VAL A 127 -4.22 -10.03 -4.29
N TRP A 128 -2.98 -9.64 -4.60
CA TRP A 128 -2.69 -8.62 -5.62
C TRP A 128 -3.06 -9.04 -7.05
N SER A 129 -2.99 -10.34 -7.36
CA SER A 129 -3.41 -10.86 -8.68
C SER A 129 -4.91 -10.72 -8.94
N GLN A 130 -5.72 -10.55 -7.91
CA GLN A 130 -7.18 -10.47 -8.02
C GLN A 130 -7.69 -9.03 -8.23
N ARG A 131 -6.81 -8.02 -8.20
CA ARG A 131 -7.17 -6.60 -8.25
C ARG A 131 -8.01 -6.17 -9.46
N ASP A 132 -7.89 -6.88 -10.59
CA ASP A 132 -8.55 -6.55 -11.85
C ASP A 132 -9.97 -7.17 -11.95
N LYS A 133 -10.35 -8.03 -10.99
CA LYS A 133 -11.69 -8.64 -10.93
C LYS A 133 -12.73 -7.65 -10.40
N LYS A 134 -13.93 -7.65 -11.00
CA LYS A 134 -15.03 -6.70 -10.67
C LYS A 134 -15.50 -6.81 -9.22
N GLU A 135 -15.48 -8.02 -8.65
CA GLU A 135 -15.81 -8.33 -7.26
C GLU A 135 -14.76 -7.82 -6.26
N ASN A 136 -13.50 -7.69 -6.70
CA ASN A 136 -12.36 -7.37 -5.85
C ASN A 136 -11.76 -5.99 -6.14
N LYS A 137 -12.60 -5.03 -6.55
CA LYS A 137 -12.17 -3.65 -6.82
C LYS A 137 -11.52 -2.95 -5.62
N GLN A 138 -11.83 -3.41 -4.41
CA GLN A 138 -11.23 -2.91 -3.17
C GLN A 138 -10.12 -3.83 -2.64
N ALA A 139 -9.65 -4.82 -3.40
CA ALA A 139 -8.50 -5.61 -2.98
C ALA A 139 -7.24 -4.74 -2.87
N ALA A 140 -6.44 -5.01 -1.84
CA ALA A 140 -5.13 -4.39 -1.61
C ALA A 140 -5.11 -2.85 -1.63
N PRO A 141 -5.97 -2.14 -0.87
CA PRO A 141 -6.09 -0.68 -0.91
C PRO A 141 -4.78 0.06 -0.62
N SER A 142 -3.95 -0.42 0.32
CA SER A 142 -2.68 0.24 0.64
C SER A 142 -1.65 0.15 -0.50
N VAL A 143 -1.60 -0.99 -1.19
CA VAL A 143 -0.73 -1.18 -2.36
C VAL A 143 -1.24 -0.34 -3.53
N ARG A 144 -2.56 -0.29 -3.74
CA ARG A 144 -3.18 0.56 -4.77
C ARG A 144 -2.88 2.04 -4.54
N ALA A 145 -2.92 2.52 -3.29
CA ALA A 145 -2.57 3.89 -2.96
C ALA A 145 -1.10 4.22 -3.33
N THR A 146 -0.19 3.31 -3.00
CA THR A 146 1.24 3.44 -3.37
C THR A 146 1.45 3.47 -4.88
N VAL A 147 0.78 2.57 -5.62
CA VAL A 147 0.83 2.54 -7.09
C VAL A 147 0.22 3.78 -7.72
N ALA A 148 -0.90 4.28 -7.17
CA ALA A 148 -1.52 5.51 -7.64
C ALA A 148 -0.59 6.71 -7.49
N GLN A 149 0.12 6.81 -6.36
CA GLN A 149 1.13 7.85 -6.15
C GLN A 149 2.29 7.74 -7.14
N PHE A 150 2.82 6.53 -7.36
CA PHE A 150 3.87 6.28 -8.36
C PHE A 150 3.44 6.73 -9.76
N ASN A 151 2.21 6.36 -10.15
CA ASN A 151 1.64 6.71 -11.45
C ASN A 151 1.37 8.21 -11.56
N ALA A 152 0.99 8.89 -10.49
CA ALA A 152 0.80 10.33 -10.45
C ALA A 152 2.12 11.07 -10.70
N VAL A 153 3.22 10.65 -10.06
CA VAL A 153 4.55 11.22 -10.30
C VAL A 153 4.99 10.98 -11.74
N THR A 154 4.81 9.76 -12.24
CA THR A 154 5.16 9.40 -13.63
C THR A 154 4.38 10.26 -14.63
N SER A 155 3.05 10.39 -14.43
CA SER A 155 2.18 11.15 -15.32
C SER A 155 2.44 12.65 -15.26
N CYS A 156 2.66 13.22 -14.07
CA CYS A 156 3.03 14.61 -13.89
C CYS A 156 4.38 14.94 -14.57
N SER A 157 5.34 14.02 -14.49
CA SER A 157 6.63 14.15 -15.18
C SER A 157 6.45 14.22 -16.70
N ILE A 158 5.68 13.30 -17.27
CA ILE A 158 5.39 13.28 -18.72
C ILE A 158 4.60 14.53 -19.13
N ALA A 159 3.53 14.86 -18.38
CA ALA A 159 2.64 15.97 -18.67
C ALA A 159 3.34 17.32 -18.57
N SER A 160 4.26 17.52 -17.62
CA SER A 160 5.03 18.77 -17.53
C SER A 160 5.94 18.97 -18.74
N VAL A 161 6.61 17.90 -19.22
CA VAL A 161 7.51 17.98 -20.38
C VAL A 161 6.75 18.14 -21.70
N LEU A 162 5.57 17.53 -21.83
CA LEU A 162 4.81 17.50 -23.09
C LEU A 162 3.64 18.49 -23.15
N GLY A 163 3.13 18.93 -22.00
CA GLY A 163 1.85 19.63 -21.88
C GLY A 163 1.83 20.98 -22.58
N ASN A 164 2.98 21.64 -22.69
CA ASN A 164 3.08 22.86 -23.49
C ASN A 164 3.70 22.56 -24.87
N LEU A 165 2.86 22.64 -25.90
CA LEU A 165 3.24 22.39 -27.28
C LEU A 165 4.02 23.55 -27.93
N THR A 166 3.95 24.75 -27.36
CA THR A 166 4.64 25.93 -27.91
C THR A 166 6.11 26.02 -27.50
N LEU A 167 6.53 25.24 -26.49
CA LEU A 167 7.91 25.22 -26.01
C LEU A 167 8.88 24.71 -27.08
N ARG A 168 9.90 25.52 -27.36
CA ARG A 168 11.03 25.14 -28.22
C ARG A 168 11.89 24.09 -27.50
N ALA A 169 12.68 23.36 -28.27
CA ALA A 169 13.55 22.29 -27.75
C ALA A 169 14.44 22.71 -26.57
N PRO A 170 15.12 23.88 -26.58
CA PRO A 170 15.95 24.31 -25.44
C PRO A 170 15.16 24.62 -24.17
N GLN A 171 13.95 25.18 -24.30
CA GLN A 171 13.10 25.46 -23.14
C GLN A 171 12.57 24.17 -22.53
N ARG A 172 12.19 23.21 -23.37
CA ARG A 172 11.77 21.88 -22.94
C ARG A 172 12.92 21.08 -22.32
N ALA A 173 14.16 21.30 -22.77
CA ALA A 173 15.35 20.68 -22.16
C ALA A 173 15.52 21.09 -20.69
N ARG A 174 15.24 22.35 -20.33
CA ARG A 174 15.25 22.80 -18.93
C ARG A 174 14.27 22.03 -18.04
N LEU A 175 13.13 21.60 -18.59
CA LEU A 175 12.18 20.76 -17.85
C LEU A 175 12.76 19.36 -17.60
N LEU A 176 13.48 18.79 -18.58
CA LEU A 176 14.19 17.52 -18.40
C LEU A 176 15.28 17.65 -17.34
N GLU A 177 16.06 18.73 -17.36
CA GLU A 177 17.10 19.03 -16.37
C GLU A 177 16.50 19.12 -14.95
N THR A 178 15.37 19.82 -14.80
CA THR A 178 14.65 19.89 -13.53
C THR A 178 14.24 18.50 -13.03
N TRP A 179 13.70 17.63 -13.90
CA TRP A 179 13.35 16.27 -13.50
C TRP A 179 14.56 15.39 -13.17
N VAL A 180 15.68 15.58 -13.87
CA VAL A 180 16.95 14.90 -13.53
C VAL A 180 17.44 15.37 -12.16
N ALA A 181 17.39 16.67 -11.86
CA ALA A 181 17.75 17.20 -10.54
C ALA A 181 16.81 16.68 -9.43
N ILE A 182 15.50 16.60 -9.68
CA ILE A 182 14.53 15.98 -8.76
C ILE A 182 14.88 14.51 -8.53
N ALA A 183 15.21 13.75 -9.58
CA ALA A 183 15.63 12.36 -9.44
C ALA A 183 16.90 12.21 -8.57
N GLN A 184 17.91 13.07 -8.79
CA GLN A 184 19.11 13.11 -7.95
C GLN A 184 18.78 13.43 -6.49
N ARG A 185 17.84 14.36 -6.24
CA ARG A 185 17.37 14.67 -4.89
C ARG A 185 16.65 13.48 -4.26
N CYS A 186 15.76 12.81 -4.99
CA CYS A 186 15.09 11.59 -4.53
C CYS A 186 16.10 10.50 -4.16
N ARG A 187 17.19 10.34 -4.93
CA ARG A 187 18.29 9.42 -4.61
C ARG A 187 18.97 9.79 -3.28
N SER A 188 19.28 11.06 -3.06
CA SER A 188 19.88 11.52 -1.79
C SER A 188 19.00 11.27 -0.57
N LEU A 189 17.68 11.36 -0.74
CA LEU A 189 16.67 11.10 0.30
C LEU A 189 16.32 9.60 0.42
N ARG A 190 16.98 8.71 -0.35
CA ARG A 190 16.65 7.28 -0.44
C ARG A 190 15.17 7.01 -0.79
N ASN A 191 14.51 7.96 -1.45
CA ASN A 191 13.16 7.79 -1.97
C ASN A 191 13.25 7.12 -3.36
N PHE A 192 13.46 5.81 -3.33
CA PHE A 192 13.63 5.02 -4.56
C PHE A 192 12.34 4.89 -5.38
N SER A 193 11.17 4.98 -4.73
CA SER A 193 9.87 4.94 -5.44
C SER A 193 9.73 6.13 -6.39
N SER A 194 9.88 7.35 -5.88
CA SER A 194 9.82 8.57 -6.72
C SER A 194 10.97 8.65 -7.72
N LEU A 195 12.19 8.22 -7.33
CA LEU A 195 13.31 8.13 -8.27
C LEU A 195 12.96 7.24 -9.46
N ARG A 196 12.42 6.04 -9.22
CA ARG A 196 12.02 5.13 -10.28
C ARG A 196 10.86 5.68 -11.10
N ALA A 197 9.88 6.35 -10.48
CA ALA A 197 8.77 6.98 -11.20
C ALA A 197 9.26 8.03 -12.22
N VAL A 198 10.19 8.90 -11.80
CA VAL A 198 10.78 9.91 -12.68
C VAL A 198 11.60 9.26 -13.80
N LEU A 199 12.44 8.27 -13.48
CA LEU A 199 13.21 7.55 -14.50
C LEU A 199 12.30 6.85 -15.51
N SER A 200 11.24 6.19 -15.06
CA SER A 200 10.23 5.56 -15.92
C SER A 200 9.53 6.58 -16.83
N ALA A 201 9.22 7.77 -16.33
CA ALA A 201 8.68 8.85 -17.15
C ALA A 201 9.67 9.32 -18.23
N LEU A 202 10.93 9.58 -17.86
CA LEU A 202 11.96 10.05 -18.79
C LEU A 202 12.33 9.01 -19.85
N GLN A 203 12.31 7.72 -19.48
CA GLN A 203 12.58 6.59 -20.37
C GLN A 203 11.34 6.16 -21.17
N SER A 204 10.16 6.71 -20.88
CA SER A 204 8.94 6.39 -21.63
C SER A 204 9.05 6.85 -23.08
N ASN A 205 8.44 6.08 -23.99
CA ASN A 205 8.41 6.38 -25.43
C ASN A 205 8.13 7.84 -25.79
N PRO A 206 7.14 8.54 -25.20
CA PRO A 206 6.83 9.90 -25.60
C PRO A 206 7.91 10.93 -25.21
N ILE A 207 8.75 10.64 -24.22
CA ILE A 207 9.87 11.51 -23.81
C ILE A 207 11.18 11.07 -24.48
N TYR A 208 11.49 9.77 -24.47
CA TYR A 208 12.73 9.22 -25.01
C TYR A 208 12.95 9.53 -26.51
N ARG A 209 11.86 9.66 -27.28
CA ARG A 209 11.91 9.98 -28.71
C ARG A 209 12.22 11.44 -29.03
N LEU A 210 12.24 12.35 -28.05
CA LEU A 210 12.45 13.79 -28.25
C LEU A 210 13.94 14.12 -28.50
N LYS A 211 14.53 13.59 -29.58
CA LYS A 211 15.98 13.68 -29.84
C LYS A 211 16.52 15.11 -29.85
N ARG A 212 15.78 16.06 -30.44
CA ARG A 212 16.15 17.48 -30.46
C ARG A 212 16.19 18.11 -29.06
N THR A 213 15.27 17.73 -28.19
CA THR A 213 15.22 18.21 -26.81
C THR A 213 16.38 17.63 -26.00
N TRP A 214 16.62 16.32 -26.10
CA TRP A 214 17.74 15.65 -25.44
C TRP A 214 19.10 16.17 -25.88
N ALA A 215 19.25 16.57 -27.15
CA ALA A 215 20.46 17.20 -27.65
C ALA A 215 20.72 18.60 -27.06
N ALA A 216 19.68 19.27 -26.58
CA ALA A 216 19.75 20.60 -25.96
C ALA A 216 19.86 20.56 -24.42
N VAL A 217 19.87 19.37 -23.82
CA VAL A 217 20.13 19.19 -22.38
C VAL A 217 21.62 19.38 -22.13
N ASN A 218 21.96 20.22 -21.15
CA ASN A 218 23.34 20.47 -20.80
C ASN A 218 23.99 19.20 -20.23
N ARG A 219 25.22 18.89 -20.66
CA ARG A 219 25.96 17.70 -20.23
C ARG A 219 26.79 17.97 -18.98
#